data_AF-A0A090S2J6-F1
#
_entry.id   AF-A0A090S2J6-F1
#
_cell.length_a   1.000
_cell.length_b   1.000
_cell.length_c   1.000
_cell.angle_alpha   90.00
_cell.angle_beta   90.00
_cell.angle_gamma   90.00
#
_symmetry.space_group_name_H-M   'P 1'
#
loop_
_entity.id
_entity.type
_entity.pdbx_description
1 polymer ?
#
loop_
_entity_poly.entity_id
_entity_poly.type
_entity_poly.pdbx_seq_one_letter_code
_entity_poly.pdbx_strand_id
1 'polypeptide(L)' 'MGSIVNRFGPSPQAFMVVPIVGAFFIDIVNLVILQGFIAVIG' A
#
# COMPACT_ATOMS: atom_id res chain seq x y z
N MET A 1 11.52 2.81 -13.23
CA MET A 1 10.44 3.75 -13.60
C MET A 1 9.89 3.46 -15.01
N GLY A 2 10.71 3.17 -16.03
CA GLY A 2 10.27 3.07 -17.43
C GLY A 2 9.50 1.81 -17.87
N SER A 3 9.50 0.69 -17.13
CA SER A 3 8.90 -0.56 -17.65
C SER A 3 7.36 -0.62 -17.53
N ILE A 4 6.77 0.02 -16.51
CA ILE A 4 5.31 0.01 -16.27
C ILE A 4 4.60 0.97 -17.24
N VAL A 5 5.20 2.16 -17.42
CA VAL A 5 4.73 3.20 -18.36
C VAL A 5 4.79 2.76 -19.83
N ASN A 6 5.75 1.91 -20.20
CA ASN A 6 5.91 1.45 -21.58
C ASN A 6 4.80 0.48 -22.05
N ARG A 7 4.09 -0.18 -21.11
CA ARG A 7 2.98 -1.10 -21.41
C ARG A 7 1.60 -0.45 -21.23
N PHE A 8 1.45 0.49 -20.28
CA PHE A 8 0.15 1.05 -19.88
C PHE A 8 0.03 2.58 -20.01
N GLY A 9 1.09 3.28 -20.41
CA GLY A 9 1.11 4.74 -20.48
C GLY A 9 1.29 5.42 -19.11
N PRO A 10 1.74 6.68 -19.06
CA PRO A 10 1.93 7.41 -17.81
C PRO A 10 0.59 7.74 -17.16
N SER A 11 0.40 7.28 -15.93
CA SER A 11 -0.73 7.67 -15.07
C SER A 11 -0.22 8.52 -13.92
N PRO A 12 -0.36 9.85 -13.99
CA PRO A 12 -0.06 10.75 -12.87
C PRO A 12 -0.88 10.43 -11.61
N GLN A 13 -2.08 9.86 -11.78
CA GLN A 13 -2.94 9.44 -10.69
C GLN A 13 -2.34 8.26 -9.90
N ALA A 14 -1.65 7.33 -10.57
CA ALA A 14 -0.97 6.22 -9.89
C ALA A 14 0.13 6.72 -8.94
N PHE A 15 0.80 7.83 -9.28
CA PHE A 15 1.81 8.44 -8.42
C PHE A 15 1.24 8.98 -7.10
N MET A 16 -0.02 9.40 -7.10
CA MET A 16 -0.71 9.87 -5.88
C MET A 16 -1.33 8.72 -5.10
N VAL A 17 -1.94 7.75 -5.77
CA VAL A 17 -2.62 6.61 -5.13
C VAL A 17 -1.63 5.63 -4.48
N VAL A 18 -0.48 5.37 -5.11
CA VAL A 18 0.53 4.43 -4.60
C VAL A 18 1.06 4.79 -3.21
N PRO A 19 1.51 6.02 -2.91
CA PRO A 19 1.96 6.37 -1.55
C PRO A 19 0.81 6.41 -0.54
N ILE A 20 -0.38 6.86 -0.94
CA ILE A 20 -1.55 6.93 -0.04
C ILE A 20 -1.98 5.51 0.38
N VAL A 21 -2.12 4.59 -0.56
CA VAL A 21 -2.56 3.22 -0.27
C VAL A 21 -1.40 2.36 0.22
N GLY A 22 -0.26 2.43 -0.45
CA GLY A 22 0.89 1.54 -0.24
C GLY A 22 1.75 1.87 0.97
N ALA A 23 1.77 3.12 1.46
CA ALA A 23 2.46 3.47 2.69
C ALA A 23 1.48 3.79 3.82
N PHE A 24 0.60 4.78 3.63
CA PHE A 24 -0.24 5.26 4.74
C PHE A 24 -1.34 4.27 5.16
N PHE A 25 -2.18 3.81 4.23
CA PHE A 25 -3.28 2.89 4.60
C PHE A 25 -2.79 1.50 5.01
N ILE A 26 -1.70 1.01 4.41
CA ILE A 26 -1.10 -0.28 4.78
C ILE A 26 -0.64 -0.29 6.24
N ASP A 27 -0.08 0.80 6.75
CA ASP A 27 0.40 0.87 8.14
C ASP A 27 -0.75 0.69 9.15
N ILE A 28 -1.92 1.29 8.90
CA ILE A 28 -3.11 1.15 9.76
C ILE A 28 -3.60 -0.31 9.77
N VAL A 29 -3.68 -0.93 8.60
CA VAL A 29 -4.10 -2.33 8.47
C VAL A 29 -3.11 -3.25 9.19
N ASN A 30 -1.81 -3.01 9.02
CA ASN A 30 -0.78 -3.78 9.71
C ASN A 30 -0.89 -3.64 11.23
N LEU A 31 -1.13 -2.44 11.75
CA LEU A 31 -1.34 -2.23 13.19
C LEU A 31 -2.52 -3.04 13.71
N VAL A 32 -3.66 -3.01 13.00
CA VAL A 32 -4.87 -3.76 13.40
C VAL A 32 -4.62 -5.27 13.35
N ILE A 33 -4.00 -5.76 12.28
CA ILE A 33 -3.70 -7.19 12.12
C ILE A 33 -2.73 -7.64 13.20
N LEU A 34 -1.62 -6.93 13.43
CA LEU A 34 -0.62 -7.30 14.41
C LEU A 34 -1.18 -7.25 15.84
N GLN A 35 -1.90 -6.18 16.22
CA GLN A 35 -2.53 -6.12 17.54
C GLN A 35 -3.57 -7.21 17.72
N GLY A 36 -4.39 -7.49 16.70
CA GLY A 36 -5.37 -8.56 16.73
C GLY A 36 -4.72 -9.95 16.86
N PHE A 37 -3.65 -10.20 16.13
CA PHE A 37 -2.93 -11.47 16.18
C PHE A 37 -2.26 -11.68 17.54
N ILE A 38 -1.62 -10.65 18.08
CA ILE A 38 -1.04 -10.68 19.42
C ILE A 38 -2.12 -10.91 20.48
N ALA A 39 -3.28 -10.26 20.36
CA ALA A 39 -4.35 -10.42 21.35
C ALA A 39 -5.06 -11.79 21.30
N VAL A 40 -5.00 -12.51 20.18
CA VAL A 40 -5.68 -13.81 19.99
C VAL A 40 -4.75 -15.00 20.17
N ILE A 41 -3.48 -14.90 19.74
CA ILE A 41 -2.51 -16.01 19.76
C ILE A 41 -1.38 -15.79 20.76
N GLY A 42 -1.07 -14.54 21.09
CA GLY A 42 -0.12 -14.19 22.16
C GLY A 42 -0.79 -14.22 23.53
#